data_AF-A0A6P6A4F8-F1
#
_entry.id   AF-A0A6P6A4F8-F1
#
_cell.length_a   1.000
_cell.length_b   1.000
_cell.length_c   1.000
_cell.angle_alpha   90.00
_cell.angle_beta   90.00
_cell.angle_gamma   90.00
#
_symmetry.space_group_name_H-M   'P 1'
#
loop_
_entity.id
_entity.type
_entity.pdbx_description
1 polymer ?
#
loop_
_entity_poly.entity_id
_entity_poly.type
_entity_poly.pdbx_seq_one_letter_code
_entity_poly.pdbx_strand_id
1 'polypeptide(L)'
;MQRLHNILAFVLIELLLYFGISETLECEMVSDSKFKVADTITVDQSGKGDFKTVQNAIDSILFNNNKWIRTLISPGIFREKVSIPANKSCIFLRGAGSKLTSIEWGDHMDTCDSATFTSSPDNIVAKRITFKNIYDILSGPDTKKNVIPALAARIYGDKSAFYNCAFLGLQDTLWDVQGRHYFYNCYVEGAIDFIFGRGQSIYQRCEINPTAGKYAPEYPYGYITAQGRNSSDDPSGFVFKSCVFTGTGKTYLGRAYGAYSRVIIYNSQLSDSIIPSGWDAWSFVHHEGNLMYAEADCRGPGANTSKRVPWLKKLSASQLNQFLNISYIDKEGWIAKLPKVSSVVMNSLF
;
A
#
# COMPACT_ATOMS: atom_id res chain seq x y z
N MET A 1 -9.00 -29.28 45.53
CA MET A 1 -7.68 -28.78 45.08
C MET A 1 -7.18 -29.41 43.78
N GLN A 2 -7.37 -30.72 43.53
CA GLN A 2 -6.91 -31.40 42.30
C GLN A 2 -7.53 -30.86 40.99
N ARG A 3 -8.84 -30.53 41.00
CA ARG A 3 -9.53 -29.98 39.81
C ARG A 3 -9.04 -28.59 39.40
N LEU A 4 -8.60 -27.76 40.35
CA LEU A 4 -8.09 -26.42 40.07
C LEU A 4 -6.68 -26.49 39.44
N HIS A 5 -5.86 -27.45 39.88
CA HIS A 5 -4.54 -27.72 39.28
C HIS A 5 -4.64 -28.21 37.83
N ASN A 6 -5.60 -29.06 37.51
CA ASN A 6 -5.78 -29.57 36.15
C ASN A 6 -6.28 -28.48 35.17
N ILE A 7 -7.11 -27.53 35.65
CA ILE A 7 -7.58 -26.40 34.84
C ILE A 7 -6.44 -25.40 34.60
N LEU A 8 -5.63 -25.09 35.62
CA LEU A 8 -4.45 -24.22 35.47
C LEU A 8 -3.40 -24.82 34.52
N ALA A 9 -3.20 -26.14 34.54
CA ALA A 9 -2.29 -26.83 33.62
C ALA A 9 -2.80 -26.78 32.16
N PHE A 10 -4.10 -26.98 31.92
CA PHE A 10 -4.70 -26.87 30.59
C PHE A 10 -4.65 -25.44 30.03
N VAL A 11 -4.92 -24.44 30.87
CA VAL A 11 -4.81 -23.02 30.49
C VAL A 11 -3.37 -22.63 30.19
N LEU A 12 -2.39 -23.15 30.94
CA LEU A 12 -0.97 -22.92 30.64
C LEU A 12 -0.53 -23.59 29.33
N ILE A 13 -1.04 -24.78 29.01
CA ILE A 13 -0.72 -25.49 27.75
C ILE A 13 -1.34 -24.78 26.55
N GLU A 14 -2.58 -24.30 26.65
CA GLU A 14 -3.22 -23.45 25.62
C GLU A 14 -2.48 -22.11 25.45
N LEU A 15 -2.04 -21.49 26.55
CA LEU A 15 -1.20 -20.28 26.51
C LEU A 15 0.18 -20.57 25.91
N LEU A 16 0.81 -21.71 26.19
CA LEU A 16 2.09 -22.10 25.58
C LEU A 16 1.95 -22.52 24.11
N LEU A 17 0.76 -22.92 23.66
CA LEU A 17 0.44 -23.14 22.24
C LEU A 17 0.13 -21.82 21.52
N TYR A 18 -0.45 -20.82 22.21
CA TYR A 18 -0.63 -19.45 21.69
C TYR A 18 0.66 -18.62 21.70
N PHE A 19 1.54 -18.87 22.68
CA PHE A 19 2.94 -18.44 22.70
C PHE A 19 3.87 -19.50 22.10
N GLY A 20 3.31 -20.40 21.26
CA GLY A 20 4.11 -21.05 20.24
C GLY A 20 4.73 -19.91 19.46
N ILE A 21 6.03 -19.70 19.68
CA ILE A 21 6.84 -18.73 18.97
C ILE A 21 6.54 -19.03 17.50
N SER A 22 5.68 -18.23 16.89
CA SER A 22 5.61 -18.16 15.45
C SER A 22 6.98 -17.60 15.11
N GLU A 23 7.95 -18.49 14.94
CA GLU A 23 9.24 -18.15 14.39
C GLU A 23 8.88 -17.56 13.04
N THR A 24 8.81 -16.23 12.98
CA THR A 24 8.62 -15.52 11.74
C THR A 24 9.77 -15.97 10.88
N LEU A 25 9.45 -16.79 9.89
CA LEU A 25 10.42 -17.46 9.05
C LEU A 25 11.22 -16.36 8.34
N GLU A 26 12.42 -16.05 8.86
CA GLU A 26 13.21 -14.93 8.35
C GLU A 26 13.71 -15.30 6.95
N CYS A 27 13.53 -14.40 5.99
CA CYS A 27 13.99 -14.65 4.63
C CYS A 27 15.52 -14.78 4.61
N GLU A 28 16.01 -15.94 4.16
CA GLU A 28 17.42 -16.21 3.98
C GLU A 28 18.01 -15.30 2.92
N MET A 29 19.08 -14.62 3.30
CA MET A 29 19.83 -13.75 2.40
C MET A 29 20.79 -14.56 1.56
N VAL A 30 20.60 -14.52 0.24
CA VAL A 30 21.56 -15.11 -0.70
C VAL A 30 22.64 -14.07 -1.01
N SER A 31 23.78 -14.13 -0.31
CA SER A 31 24.86 -13.15 -0.44
C SER A 31 25.53 -13.14 -1.81
N ASP A 32 25.58 -14.30 -2.46
CA ASP A 32 26.45 -14.53 -3.62
C ASP A 32 25.76 -14.26 -4.96
N SER A 33 24.45 -13.93 -4.96
CA SER A 33 23.73 -13.61 -6.18
C SER A 33 23.60 -12.10 -6.41
N LYS A 34 23.75 -11.66 -7.67
CA LYS A 34 23.67 -10.23 -8.06
C LYS A 34 22.40 -9.54 -7.56
N PHE A 35 21.30 -10.28 -7.44
CA PHE A 35 20.00 -9.78 -7.01
C PHE A 35 19.61 -10.20 -5.58
N LYS A 36 20.45 -10.96 -4.87
CA LYS A 36 20.15 -11.57 -3.58
C LYS A 36 18.86 -12.42 -3.58
N VAL A 37 18.68 -13.21 -4.64
CA VAL A 37 17.59 -14.19 -4.79
C VAL A 37 18.16 -15.60 -4.89
N ALA A 38 17.42 -16.59 -4.42
CA ALA A 38 17.76 -18.00 -4.48
C ALA A 38 17.40 -18.63 -5.82
N ASP A 39 16.27 -18.23 -6.39
CA ASP A 39 15.77 -18.78 -7.65
C ASP A 39 15.02 -17.73 -8.48
N THR A 40 14.80 -18.01 -9.76
CA THR A 40 14.00 -17.19 -10.67
C THR A 40 13.02 -18.05 -11.46
N ILE A 41 11.73 -17.74 -11.30
CA ILE A 41 10.63 -18.27 -12.10
C ILE A 41 10.27 -17.23 -13.15
N THR A 42 9.99 -17.65 -14.38
CA THR A 42 9.63 -16.79 -15.50
C THR A 42 8.16 -16.97 -15.91
N VAL A 43 7.49 -15.86 -16.21
CA VAL A 43 6.10 -15.84 -16.65
C VAL A 43 5.99 -15.15 -18.00
N ASP A 44 5.50 -15.88 -19.01
CA ASP A 44 5.33 -15.38 -20.37
C ASP A 44 4.06 -15.97 -21.01
N GLN A 45 3.09 -15.11 -21.36
CA GLN A 45 1.82 -15.52 -21.96
C GLN A 45 2.00 -16.27 -23.30
N SER A 46 3.11 -16.07 -24.01
CA SER A 46 3.43 -16.80 -25.25
C SER A 46 3.89 -18.24 -25.02
N GLY A 47 4.14 -18.63 -23.78
CA GLY A 47 4.63 -19.97 -23.41
C GLY A 47 6.15 -20.13 -23.48
N LYS A 48 6.91 -19.03 -23.55
CA LYS A 48 8.38 -19.03 -23.55
C LYS A 48 9.01 -18.99 -22.15
N GLY A 49 8.20 -18.83 -21.11
CA GLY A 49 8.62 -18.88 -19.71
C GLY A 49 8.14 -20.18 -19.04
N ASP A 50 8.49 -20.35 -17.77
CA ASP A 50 8.11 -21.51 -16.96
C ASP A 50 6.58 -21.62 -16.79
N PHE A 51 5.91 -20.47 -16.72
CA PHE A 51 4.45 -20.37 -16.63
C PHE A 51 3.86 -19.36 -17.62
N LYS A 52 2.59 -19.56 -17.97
CA LYS A 52 1.82 -18.61 -18.80
C LYS A 52 1.05 -17.55 -17.99
N THR A 53 0.75 -17.85 -16.73
CA THR A 53 -0.02 -16.99 -15.82
C THR A 53 0.79 -16.68 -14.58
N VAL A 54 0.51 -15.53 -13.95
CA VAL A 54 1.20 -15.11 -12.73
C VAL A 54 0.75 -15.98 -11.56
N GLN A 55 -0.54 -16.31 -11.45
CA GLN A 55 -1.04 -17.15 -10.36
C GLN A 55 -0.38 -18.54 -10.35
N ASN A 56 -0.21 -19.19 -11.50
CA ASN A 56 0.43 -20.51 -11.53
C ASN A 56 1.90 -20.45 -11.06
N ALA A 57 2.61 -19.36 -11.37
CA ALA A 57 3.97 -19.14 -10.89
C ALA A 57 4.02 -18.87 -9.37
N ILE A 58 3.00 -18.23 -8.80
CA ILE A 58 2.86 -18.10 -7.34
C ILE A 58 2.53 -19.46 -6.72
N ASP A 59 1.67 -20.25 -7.36
CA ASP A 59 1.24 -21.56 -6.87
C ASP A 59 2.40 -22.56 -6.82
N SER A 60 3.37 -22.45 -7.74
CA SER A 60 4.56 -23.32 -7.74
C SER A 60 5.57 -23.03 -6.64
N ILE A 61 5.52 -21.86 -5.99
CA ILE A 61 6.39 -21.54 -4.85
C ILE A 61 5.94 -22.35 -3.64
N LEU A 62 6.88 -23.01 -2.96
CA LEU A 62 6.57 -23.87 -1.82
C LEU A 62 5.90 -23.10 -0.68
N PHE A 63 5.05 -23.80 0.08
CA PHE A 63 4.56 -23.30 1.35
C PHE A 63 5.70 -23.14 2.35
N ASN A 64 5.57 -22.16 3.25
CA ASN A 64 6.59 -21.78 4.22
C ASN A 64 7.95 -21.48 3.55
N ASN A 65 7.91 -20.78 2.42
CA ASN A 65 9.11 -20.37 1.71
C ASN A 65 9.88 -19.31 2.53
N ASN A 66 11.15 -19.59 2.81
CA ASN A 66 12.08 -18.66 3.45
C ASN A 66 13.17 -18.14 2.50
N LYS A 67 13.13 -18.48 1.21
CA LYS A 67 14.15 -18.07 0.25
C LYS A 67 13.59 -17.05 -0.70
N TRP A 68 14.36 -16.02 -1.03
CA TRP A 68 13.90 -15.02 -2.00
C TRP A 68 13.72 -15.64 -3.39
N ILE A 69 12.47 -15.82 -3.82
CA ILE A 69 12.12 -16.31 -5.16
C ILE A 69 11.71 -15.14 -6.03
N ARG A 70 12.38 -14.97 -7.17
CA ARG A 70 12.05 -13.92 -8.12
C ARG A 70 11.08 -14.43 -9.17
N THR A 71 9.91 -13.85 -9.26
CA THR A 71 8.97 -14.08 -10.37
C THR A 71 9.16 -12.98 -11.41
N LEU A 72 9.86 -13.29 -12.50
CA LEU A 72 10.11 -12.38 -13.61
C LEU A 72 8.96 -12.47 -14.63
N ILE A 73 8.21 -11.38 -14.78
CA ILE A 73 6.99 -11.33 -15.57
C ILE A 73 7.25 -10.54 -16.86
N SER A 74 7.09 -11.19 -18.00
CA SER A 74 7.27 -10.59 -19.34
C SER A 74 6.31 -9.42 -19.58
N PRO A 75 6.56 -8.56 -20.59
CA PRO A 75 5.58 -7.60 -21.06
C PRO A 75 4.26 -8.28 -21.45
N GLY A 76 3.13 -7.69 -21.06
CA GLY A 76 1.81 -8.26 -21.31
C GLY A 76 0.74 -7.75 -20.36
N ILE A 77 -0.51 -8.00 -20.73
CA ILE A 77 -1.70 -7.76 -19.90
C ILE A 77 -2.17 -9.13 -19.39
N PHE A 78 -1.96 -9.38 -18.11
CA PHE A 78 -2.35 -10.59 -17.42
C PHE A 78 -3.76 -10.39 -16.85
N ARG A 79 -4.78 -10.87 -17.59
CA ARG A 79 -6.18 -10.81 -17.15
C ARG A 79 -6.51 -11.95 -16.20
N GLU A 80 -6.13 -11.78 -14.95
CA GLU A 80 -6.30 -12.77 -13.88
C GLU A 80 -6.37 -12.08 -12.52
N LYS A 81 -6.91 -12.78 -11.52
CA LYS A 81 -6.71 -12.42 -10.11
C LYS A 81 -5.47 -13.13 -9.60
N VAL A 82 -4.64 -12.41 -8.85
CA VAL A 82 -3.46 -12.97 -8.22
C VAL A 82 -3.55 -12.83 -6.70
N SER A 83 -3.45 -13.95 -5.99
CA SER A 83 -3.39 -13.99 -4.53
C SER A 83 -2.12 -14.69 -4.10
N ILE A 84 -1.33 -14.02 -3.27
CA ILE A 84 -0.21 -14.62 -2.55
C ILE A 84 -0.69 -15.01 -1.16
N PRO A 85 -0.77 -16.32 -0.83
CA PRO A 85 -1.19 -16.79 0.48
C PRO A 85 -0.23 -16.37 1.60
N ALA A 86 -0.74 -16.27 2.83
CA ALA A 86 0.02 -15.79 3.99
C ALA A 86 1.27 -16.63 4.34
N ASN A 87 1.31 -17.90 3.90
CA ASN A 87 2.43 -18.81 4.12
C ASN A 87 3.41 -18.87 2.94
N LYS A 88 3.40 -17.88 2.02
CA LYS A 88 4.34 -17.80 0.88
C LYS A 88 5.13 -16.48 0.89
N SER A 89 5.92 -16.28 1.94
CA SER A 89 6.80 -15.11 2.11
C SER A 89 7.98 -15.11 1.14
N CYS A 90 8.77 -14.02 1.15
CA CYS A 90 10.03 -13.90 0.42
C CYS A 90 9.86 -13.98 -1.11
N ILE A 91 8.84 -13.33 -1.67
CA ILE A 91 8.59 -13.29 -3.11
C ILE A 91 8.95 -11.92 -3.68
N PHE A 92 9.73 -11.93 -4.77
CA PHE A 92 10.07 -10.75 -5.54
C PHE A 92 9.40 -10.78 -6.91
N LEU A 93 8.26 -10.10 -7.05
CA LEU A 93 7.60 -9.86 -8.33
C LEU A 93 8.34 -8.78 -9.13
N ARG A 94 8.71 -9.08 -10.37
CA ARG A 94 9.38 -8.13 -11.24
C ARG A 94 8.79 -8.14 -12.64
N GLY A 95 8.03 -7.10 -12.97
CA GLY A 95 7.57 -6.86 -14.34
C GLY A 95 8.65 -6.21 -15.23
N ALA A 96 8.38 -6.18 -16.53
CA ALA A 96 9.25 -5.56 -17.53
C ALA A 96 9.22 -4.02 -17.48
N GLY A 97 8.24 -3.42 -16.78
CA GLY A 97 8.00 -1.98 -16.69
C GLY A 97 6.53 -1.75 -16.32
N SER A 98 6.22 -0.78 -15.47
CA SER A 98 4.82 -0.52 -15.09
C SER A 98 3.93 -0.18 -16.30
N LYS A 99 4.51 0.41 -17.36
CA LYS A 99 3.81 0.65 -18.63
C LYS A 99 3.75 -0.56 -19.58
N LEU A 100 4.45 -1.65 -19.26
CA LEU A 100 4.64 -2.81 -20.14
C LEU A 100 4.03 -4.10 -19.58
N THR A 101 3.88 -4.20 -18.27
CA THR A 101 3.37 -5.40 -17.58
C THR A 101 2.27 -4.98 -16.60
N SER A 102 1.05 -5.50 -16.78
CA SER A 102 -0.07 -5.28 -15.86
C SER A 102 -0.78 -6.59 -15.48
N ILE A 103 -1.25 -6.67 -14.24
CA ILE A 103 -2.26 -7.64 -13.78
C ILE A 103 -3.58 -6.89 -13.68
N GLU A 104 -4.61 -7.38 -14.36
CA GLU A 104 -5.90 -6.70 -14.52
C GLU A 104 -7.08 -7.59 -14.22
N TRP A 105 -8.02 -7.11 -13.41
CA TRP A 105 -9.30 -7.76 -13.17
C TRP A 105 -10.43 -6.74 -12.94
N GLY A 106 -11.69 -7.18 -12.92
CA GLY A 106 -12.88 -6.29 -12.92
C GLY A 106 -13.93 -6.61 -11.85
N ASP A 107 -13.56 -7.30 -10.77
CA ASP A 107 -14.47 -7.56 -9.65
C ASP A 107 -14.73 -6.28 -8.84
N HIS A 108 -15.87 -6.25 -8.14
CA HIS A 108 -16.44 -5.07 -7.48
C HIS A 108 -17.39 -5.48 -6.35
N MET A 109 -17.91 -4.49 -5.61
CA MET A 109 -18.84 -4.60 -4.46
C MET A 109 -18.20 -5.12 -3.19
N ASP A 110 -17.82 -6.40 -3.15
CA ASP A 110 -17.23 -6.98 -1.95
C ASP A 110 -15.77 -6.50 -1.86
N THR A 111 -15.48 -5.61 -0.90
CA THR A 111 -14.14 -5.05 -0.72
C THR A 111 -13.09 -6.14 -0.47
N CYS A 112 -13.47 -7.25 0.18
CA CYS A 112 -12.57 -8.37 0.45
C CYS A 112 -12.32 -9.23 -0.80
N ASP A 113 -13.31 -9.35 -1.68
CA ASP A 113 -13.20 -10.22 -2.86
C ASP A 113 -12.91 -9.48 -4.16
N SER A 114 -13.03 -8.14 -4.21
CA SER A 114 -12.86 -7.35 -5.44
C SER A 114 -11.41 -7.12 -5.87
N ALA A 115 -10.44 -7.46 -5.03
CA ALA A 115 -9.03 -7.18 -5.29
C ALA A 115 -8.49 -7.96 -6.50
N THR A 116 -7.93 -7.22 -7.47
CA THR A 116 -7.16 -7.80 -8.59
C THR A 116 -5.90 -8.50 -8.09
N PHE A 117 -5.19 -7.89 -7.13
CA PHE A 117 -4.01 -8.45 -6.49
C PHE A 117 -4.18 -8.46 -4.96
N THR A 118 -4.00 -9.62 -4.32
CA THR A 118 -3.93 -9.75 -2.86
C THR A 118 -2.54 -10.23 -2.44
N SER A 119 -1.91 -9.51 -1.51
CA SER A 119 -0.65 -9.91 -0.88
C SER A 119 -0.85 -10.10 0.61
N SER A 120 -0.96 -11.36 1.04
CA SER A 120 -1.13 -11.72 2.45
C SER A 120 0.17 -11.94 3.26
N PRO A 121 1.30 -12.43 2.70
CA PRO A 121 2.47 -12.78 3.49
C PRO A 121 3.41 -11.60 3.73
N ASP A 122 4.26 -11.75 4.74
CA ASP A 122 5.35 -10.81 5.02
C ASP A 122 6.46 -10.89 3.95
N ASN A 123 7.28 -9.85 3.88
CA ASN A 123 8.48 -9.80 3.04
C ASN A 123 8.18 -9.99 1.55
N ILE A 124 7.33 -9.13 1.00
CA ILE A 124 7.05 -9.09 -0.44
C ILE A 124 7.76 -7.91 -1.07
N VAL A 125 8.35 -8.14 -2.25
CA VAL A 125 8.84 -7.07 -3.11
C VAL A 125 8.11 -7.11 -4.44
N ALA A 126 7.57 -5.99 -4.88
CA ALA A 126 7.09 -5.83 -6.24
C ALA A 126 7.82 -4.69 -6.93
N LYS A 127 8.16 -4.88 -8.21
CA LYS A 127 8.85 -3.86 -9.00
C LYS A 127 8.34 -3.81 -10.43
N ARG A 128 8.16 -2.60 -10.96
CA ARG A 128 7.94 -2.36 -12.40
C ARG A 128 6.75 -3.15 -12.96
N ILE A 129 5.65 -3.18 -12.19
CA ILE A 129 4.41 -3.86 -12.56
C ILE A 129 3.21 -2.99 -12.18
N THR A 130 2.15 -3.08 -12.95
CA THR A 130 0.88 -2.40 -12.68
C THR A 130 -0.16 -3.38 -12.15
N PHE A 131 -0.85 -3.01 -11.08
CA PHE A 131 -2.06 -3.67 -10.60
C PHE A 131 -3.24 -2.76 -10.93
N LYS A 132 -4.26 -3.28 -11.60
CA LYS A 132 -5.34 -2.46 -12.13
C LYS A 132 -6.69 -3.14 -11.99
N ASN A 133 -7.62 -2.46 -11.34
CA ASN A 133 -9.03 -2.83 -11.44
C ASN A 133 -9.68 -2.08 -12.60
N ILE A 134 -10.26 -2.80 -13.55
CA ILE A 134 -10.81 -2.24 -14.79
C ILE A 134 -12.32 -1.94 -14.73
N TYR A 135 -12.99 -2.24 -13.61
CA TYR A 135 -14.45 -2.10 -13.46
C TYR A 135 -14.96 -0.69 -13.81
N ASP A 136 -14.39 0.32 -13.15
CA ASP A 136 -14.80 1.73 -13.33
C ASP A 136 -13.99 2.48 -14.39
N ILE A 137 -12.81 1.99 -14.76
CA ILE A 137 -11.93 2.66 -15.72
C ILE A 137 -12.43 2.51 -17.16
N LEU A 138 -12.96 1.33 -17.51
CA LEU A 138 -13.38 1.03 -18.89
C LEU A 138 -14.76 1.59 -19.24
N SER A 139 -15.55 1.99 -18.24
CA SER A 139 -16.94 2.36 -18.47
C SER A 139 -17.07 3.81 -19.02
N GLY A 140 -16.02 4.63 -18.94
CA GLY A 140 -16.03 6.01 -19.48
C GLY A 140 -17.02 6.94 -18.76
N PRO A 141 -16.95 8.26 -19.00
CA PRO A 141 -17.78 9.25 -18.31
C PRO A 141 -19.28 9.18 -18.68
N ASP A 142 -19.65 8.48 -19.75
CA ASP A 142 -21.03 8.38 -20.25
C ASP A 142 -21.84 7.20 -19.67
N THR A 143 -21.27 6.43 -18.74
CA THR A 143 -21.99 5.29 -18.15
C THR A 143 -22.47 5.62 -16.74
N LYS A 144 -23.79 5.56 -16.56
CA LYS A 144 -24.51 5.61 -15.27
C LYS A 144 -24.24 4.38 -14.39
N LYS A 145 -23.00 3.90 -14.32
CA LYS A 145 -22.63 2.83 -13.40
C LYS A 145 -22.36 3.46 -12.04
N ASN A 146 -22.93 2.85 -11.01
CA ASN A 146 -22.62 3.21 -9.64
C ASN A 146 -21.13 2.98 -9.40
N VAL A 147 -20.41 4.03 -9.04
CA VAL A 147 -19.07 3.90 -8.46
C VAL A 147 -19.20 3.16 -7.14
N ILE A 148 -18.51 2.03 -7.06
CA ILE A 148 -18.52 1.10 -5.93
C ILE A 148 -17.10 0.58 -5.71
N PRO A 149 -16.78 0.04 -4.52
CA PRO A 149 -15.46 -0.51 -4.24
C PRO A 149 -14.99 -1.52 -5.31
N ALA A 150 -13.80 -1.27 -5.86
CA ALA A 150 -13.19 -2.08 -6.91
C ALA A 150 -11.65 -2.04 -6.78
N LEU A 151 -11.11 -2.96 -5.97
CA LEU A 151 -9.71 -2.91 -5.54
C LEU A 151 -8.74 -3.33 -6.66
N ALA A 152 -7.71 -2.50 -6.88
CA ALA A 152 -6.57 -2.88 -7.69
C ALA A 152 -5.60 -3.76 -6.89
N ALA A 153 -5.36 -3.39 -5.62
CA ALA A 153 -4.51 -4.16 -4.73
C ALA A 153 -4.98 -4.12 -3.27
N ARG A 154 -4.79 -5.24 -2.58
CA ARG A 154 -4.99 -5.41 -1.14
C ARG A 154 -3.73 -5.97 -0.51
N ILE A 155 -3.10 -5.22 0.38
CA ILE A 155 -1.77 -5.51 0.94
C ILE A 155 -1.87 -5.68 2.46
N TYR A 156 -1.46 -6.84 2.98
CA TYR A 156 -1.44 -7.15 4.40
C TYR A 156 -0.05 -7.30 5.00
N GLY A 157 0.75 -8.26 4.52
CA GLY A 157 1.90 -8.74 5.29
C GLY A 157 2.99 -7.67 5.51
N ASP A 158 3.66 -7.78 6.64
CA ASP A 158 4.66 -6.83 7.12
C ASP A 158 5.92 -6.82 6.23
N LYS A 159 6.66 -5.70 6.24
CA LYS A 159 7.94 -5.55 5.52
C LYS A 159 7.82 -5.73 4.01
N SER A 160 6.76 -5.18 3.41
CA SER A 160 6.52 -5.24 1.97
C SER A 160 6.94 -3.94 1.27
N ALA A 161 7.57 -4.05 0.09
CA ALA A 161 8.08 -2.90 -0.65
C ALA A 161 7.72 -2.91 -2.13
N PHE A 162 7.31 -1.76 -2.65
CA PHE A 162 6.82 -1.56 -4.01
C PHE A 162 7.67 -0.48 -4.68
N TYR A 163 8.31 -0.82 -5.80
CA TYR A 163 9.25 0.07 -6.51
C TYR A 163 8.84 0.27 -7.96
N ASN A 164 8.56 1.51 -8.37
CA ASN A 164 8.14 1.81 -9.74
C ASN A 164 6.90 0.98 -10.16
N CYS A 165 5.99 0.71 -9.22
CA CYS A 165 4.73 0.05 -9.48
C CYS A 165 3.65 1.08 -9.79
N ALA A 166 2.53 0.63 -10.35
CA ALA A 166 1.34 1.45 -10.49
C ALA A 166 0.10 0.74 -9.95
N PHE A 167 -0.81 1.51 -9.34
CA PHE A 167 -2.08 1.04 -8.80
C PHE A 167 -3.20 1.89 -9.39
N LEU A 168 -4.05 1.27 -10.19
CA LEU A 168 -5.05 1.98 -10.99
C LEU A 168 -6.46 1.46 -10.68
N GLY A 169 -7.34 2.36 -10.26
CA GLY A 169 -8.74 2.06 -9.97
C GLY A 169 -9.55 3.35 -9.85
N LEU A 170 -10.68 3.28 -9.14
CA LEU A 170 -11.51 4.46 -8.86
C LEU A 170 -11.84 4.58 -7.37
N GLN A 171 -12.81 3.81 -6.89
CA GLN A 171 -13.09 3.71 -5.46
C GLN A 171 -12.27 2.56 -4.86
N ASP A 172 -11.65 2.82 -3.71
CA ASP A 172 -10.89 1.83 -2.92
C ASP A 172 -9.74 1.19 -3.73
N THR A 173 -8.99 1.96 -4.51
CA THR A 173 -7.96 1.41 -5.43
C THR A 173 -6.88 0.58 -4.73
N LEU A 174 -6.28 1.14 -3.67
CA LEU A 174 -5.21 0.51 -2.90
C LEU A 174 -5.64 0.39 -1.45
N TRP A 175 -5.95 -0.85 -1.05
CA TRP A 175 -6.13 -1.20 0.36
C TRP A 175 -4.79 -1.56 0.98
N ASP A 176 -4.17 -0.57 1.62
CA ASP A 176 -3.00 -0.73 2.47
C ASP A 176 -3.45 -1.15 3.88
N VAL A 177 -3.71 -2.45 4.04
CA VAL A 177 -4.54 -2.98 5.12
C VAL A 177 -3.85 -2.85 6.48
N GLN A 178 -2.65 -3.40 6.63
CA GLN A 178 -1.88 -3.46 7.87
C GLN A 178 -0.41 -3.73 7.56
N GLY A 179 0.48 -3.72 8.55
CA GLY A 179 1.91 -4.00 8.35
C GLY A 179 2.71 -2.76 7.94
N ARG A 180 4.03 -2.92 7.82
CA ARG A 180 4.96 -1.84 7.45
C ARG A 180 5.28 -1.91 5.98
N HIS A 181 4.97 -0.84 5.26
CA HIS A 181 5.11 -0.81 3.82
C HIS A 181 5.95 0.36 3.31
N TYR A 182 6.70 0.11 2.24
CA TYR A 182 7.44 1.14 1.52
C TYR A 182 7.03 1.20 0.06
N PHE A 183 6.42 2.31 -0.35
CA PHE A 183 6.10 2.59 -1.74
C PHE A 183 7.06 3.65 -2.25
N TYR A 184 7.92 3.30 -3.20
CA TYR A 184 8.94 4.21 -3.72
C TYR A 184 8.79 4.40 -5.23
N ASN A 185 8.63 5.66 -5.62
CA ASN A 185 8.48 6.07 -7.03
C ASN A 185 7.33 5.31 -7.73
N CYS A 186 6.24 5.10 -7.01
CA CYS A 186 5.02 4.45 -7.51
C CYS A 186 4.03 5.50 -8.04
N TYR A 187 3.10 5.03 -8.86
CA TYR A 187 1.93 5.80 -9.31
C TYR A 187 0.67 5.22 -8.68
N VAL A 188 -0.20 6.07 -8.15
CA VAL A 188 -1.51 5.64 -7.63
C VAL A 188 -2.58 6.60 -8.14
N GLU A 189 -3.65 6.07 -8.74
CA GLU A 189 -4.78 6.87 -9.18
C GLU A 189 -6.12 6.33 -8.68
N GLY A 190 -7.06 7.24 -8.45
CA GLY A 190 -8.43 6.93 -8.07
C GLY A 190 -9.20 8.19 -7.66
N ALA A 191 -10.45 8.04 -7.22
CA ALA A 191 -11.31 9.15 -6.86
C ALA A 191 -11.77 9.11 -5.40
N ILE A 192 -12.23 7.96 -4.89
CA ILE A 192 -12.86 7.85 -3.57
C ILE A 192 -12.05 6.88 -2.73
N ASP A 193 -11.55 7.36 -1.58
CA ASP A 193 -10.78 6.58 -0.60
C ASP A 193 -9.70 5.70 -1.23
N PHE A 194 -9.06 6.20 -2.30
CA PHE A 194 -8.33 5.32 -3.19
C PHE A 194 -6.98 4.84 -2.61
N ILE A 195 -6.56 5.40 -1.48
CA ILE A 195 -5.51 4.87 -0.59
C ILE A 195 -6.10 4.74 0.82
N PHE A 196 -6.42 3.54 1.26
CA PHE A 196 -7.12 3.35 2.53
C PHE A 196 -6.59 2.15 3.33
N GLY A 197 -6.94 2.10 4.61
CA GLY A 197 -6.55 1.02 5.52
C GLY A 197 -5.69 1.47 6.69
N ARG A 198 -4.94 0.55 7.31
CA ARG A 198 -4.23 0.72 8.58
C ARG A 198 -2.74 0.36 8.47
N GLY A 199 -2.16 0.43 7.28
CA GLY A 199 -0.71 0.32 7.09
C GLY A 199 0.09 1.37 7.86
N GLN A 200 1.29 0.97 8.28
CA GLN A 200 2.35 1.89 8.72
C GLN A 200 3.28 2.13 7.53
N SER A 201 3.01 3.18 6.76
CA SER A 201 3.50 3.23 5.39
C SER A 201 4.16 4.55 5.04
N ILE A 202 5.26 4.46 4.29
CA ILE A 202 5.87 5.61 3.62
C ILE A 202 5.66 5.47 2.11
N TYR A 203 4.97 6.46 1.54
CA TYR A 203 4.91 6.73 0.11
C TYR A 203 5.94 7.81 -0.21
N GLN A 204 7.03 7.43 -0.87
CA GLN A 204 8.13 8.34 -1.15
C GLN A 204 8.34 8.52 -2.64
N ARG A 205 8.41 9.79 -3.09
CA ARG A 205 8.58 10.14 -4.51
C ARG A 205 7.49 9.55 -5.41
N CYS A 206 6.31 9.27 -4.84
CA CYS A 206 5.18 8.76 -5.60
C CYS A 206 4.45 9.89 -6.33
N GLU A 207 3.82 9.54 -7.44
CA GLU A 207 2.81 10.37 -8.08
C GLU A 207 1.43 9.89 -7.63
N ILE A 208 0.63 10.81 -7.10
CA ILE A 208 -0.71 10.57 -6.58
C ILE A 208 -1.68 11.34 -7.48
N ASN A 209 -2.51 10.63 -8.24
CA ASN A 209 -3.37 11.22 -9.28
C ASN A 209 -4.86 11.06 -8.95
N PRO A 210 -5.47 12.02 -8.22
CA PRO A 210 -6.92 12.12 -8.08
C PRO A 210 -7.62 12.22 -9.43
N THR A 211 -8.61 11.36 -9.68
CA THR A 211 -9.35 11.30 -10.94
C THR A 211 -10.81 11.75 -10.82
N ALA A 212 -11.22 12.27 -9.65
CA ALA A 212 -12.59 12.70 -9.37
C ALA A 212 -13.14 13.69 -10.41
N GLY A 213 -12.29 14.56 -10.96
CA GLY A 213 -12.70 15.51 -12.03
C GLY A 213 -13.25 14.85 -13.29
N LYS A 214 -12.87 13.60 -13.60
CA LYS A 214 -13.39 12.84 -14.76
C LYS A 214 -14.84 12.41 -14.58
N TYR A 215 -15.34 12.41 -13.33
CA TYR A 215 -16.65 11.90 -12.94
C TYR A 215 -17.55 13.00 -12.35
N ALA A 216 -17.12 14.26 -12.44
CA ALA A 216 -17.93 15.41 -12.08
C ALA A 216 -18.99 15.68 -13.17
N PRO A 217 -20.20 16.16 -12.80
CA PRO A 217 -20.64 16.55 -11.46
C PRO A 217 -21.23 15.42 -10.62
N GLU A 218 -21.41 14.22 -11.19
CA GLU A 218 -22.05 13.08 -10.50
C GLU A 218 -21.32 12.68 -9.21
N TYR A 219 -19.98 12.71 -9.26
CA TYR A 219 -19.09 12.56 -8.12
C TYR A 219 -18.32 13.87 -7.92
N PRO A 220 -18.90 14.84 -7.18
CA PRO A 220 -18.39 16.21 -7.14
C PRO A 220 -17.09 16.36 -6.36
N TYR A 221 -16.75 15.38 -5.52
CA TYR A 221 -15.55 15.38 -4.67
C TYR A 221 -14.87 14.02 -4.66
N GLY A 222 -13.54 14.04 -4.58
CA GLY A 222 -12.72 12.87 -4.29
C GLY A 222 -12.08 12.92 -2.90
N TYR A 223 -11.53 11.79 -2.48
CA TYR A 223 -10.79 11.61 -1.22
C TYR A 223 -9.56 10.76 -1.52
N ILE A 224 -8.36 11.33 -1.32
CA ILE A 224 -7.12 10.59 -1.58
C ILE A 224 -6.92 9.49 -0.55
N THR A 225 -6.99 9.83 0.74
CA THR A 225 -6.76 8.86 1.81
C THR A 225 -7.97 8.61 2.69
N ALA A 226 -8.15 7.37 3.12
CA ALA A 226 -9.04 7.00 4.22
C ALA A 226 -8.30 6.11 5.24
N GLN A 227 -7.51 6.74 6.12
CA GLN A 227 -6.65 6.01 7.05
C GLN A 227 -7.44 5.57 8.30
N GLY A 228 -7.31 4.30 8.67
CA GLY A 228 -8.18 3.58 9.60
C GLY A 228 -7.66 3.36 11.02
N ARG A 229 -6.62 4.09 11.45
CA ARG A 229 -6.04 3.94 12.80
C ARG A 229 -7.07 4.20 13.89
N ASN A 230 -7.16 3.31 14.88
CA ASN A 230 -8.24 3.31 15.88
C ASN A 230 -7.79 3.50 17.33
N SER A 231 -6.50 3.65 17.62
CA SER A 231 -6.01 3.99 18.96
C SER A 231 -4.75 4.85 18.93
N SER A 232 -4.45 5.52 20.05
CA SER A 232 -3.22 6.30 20.23
C SER A 232 -1.96 5.44 20.18
N ASP A 233 -2.05 4.17 20.55
CA ASP A 233 -0.89 3.28 20.71
C ASP A 233 -0.56 2.52 19.41
N ASP A 234 -1.50 2.50 18.46
CA ASP A 234 -1.30 1.93 17.13
C ASP A 234 -0.25 2.76 16.35
N PRO A 235 0.86 2.16 15.88
CA PRO A 235 1.91 2.88 15.17
C PRO A 235 1.58 3.17 13.70
N SER A 236 0.44 2.71 13.18
CA SER A 236 0.04 2.89 11.77
C SER A 236 -0.15 4.36 11.36
N GLY A 237 -0.10 4.63 10.06
CA GLY A 237 -0.21 5.97 9.53
C GLY A 237 0.42 6.05 8.15
N PHE A 238 -0.15 6.90 7.30
CA PHE A 238 0.36 7.12 5.95
C PHE A 238 1.22 8.37 5.91
N VAL A 239 2.45 8.24 5.41
CA VAL A 239 3.40 9.34 5.25
C VAL A 239 3.72 9.51 3.78
N PHE A 240 3.33 10.64 3.20
CA PHE A 240 3.66 11.03 1.83
C PHE A 240 4.86 11.97 1.86
N LYS A 241 5.99 11.52 1.33
CA LYS A 241 7.28 12.22 1.39
C LYS A 241 7.80 12.52 -0.01
N SER A 242 7.93 13.80 -0.34
CA SER A 242 8.40 14.23 -1.67
C SER A 242 7.56 13.69 -2.83
N CYS A 243 6.25 13.61 -2.63
CA CYS A 243 5.30 13.17 -3.64
C CYS A 243 4.84 14.33 -4.53
N VAL A 244 4.24 14.01 -5.67
CA VAL A 244 3.57 14.98 -6.54
C VAL A 244 2.11 14.55 -6.68
N PHE A 245 1.20 15.48 -6.38
CA PHE A 245 -0.23 15.28 -6.53
C PHE A 245 -0.67 16.02 -7.79
N THR A 246 -1.05 15.27 -8.83
CA THR A 246 -1.19 15.78 -10.22
C THR A 246 -2.62 15.82 -10.74
N GLY A 247 -3.58 15.30 -9.97
CA GLY A 247 -4.96 15.08 -10.42
C GLY A 247 -5.80 16.33 -10.67
N THR A 248 -7.04 16.08 -11.11
CA THR A 248 -8.04 17.10 -11.48
C THR A 248 -9.34 16.92 -10.71
N GLY A 249 -10.19 17.96 -10.74
CA GLY A 249 -11.46 18.00 -10.01
C GLY A 249 -11.30 18.59 -8.63
N LYS A 250 -12.26 18.33 -7.73
CA LYS A 250 -12.20 18.77 -6.34
C LYS A 250 -11.90 17.57 -5.47
N THR A 251 -10.86 17.61 -4.67
CA THR A 251 -10.44 16.47 -3.86
C THR A 251 -9.94 16.90 -2.48
N TYR A 252 -10.34 16.14 -1.46
CA TYR A 252 -9.74 16.17 -0.14
C TYR A 252 -8.46 15.33 -0.13
N LEU A 253 -7.45 15.80 0.59
CA LEU A 253 -6.25 15.02 0.93
C LEU A 253 -6.62 13.75 1.69
N GLY A 254 -7.71 13.78 2.47
CA GLY A 254 -8.26 12.57 3.06
C GLY A 254 -9.43 12.79 3.99
N ARG A 255 -10.03 11.68 4.41
CA ARG A 255 -11.07 11.63 5.43
C ARG A 255 -10.80 10.55 6.49
N ALA A 256 -11.24 10.77 7.72
CA ALA A 256 -10.92 9.88 8.84
C ALA A 256 -11.76 8.61 8.86
N TYR A 257 -11.19 7.48 8.42
CA TYR A 257 -11.84 6.17 8.53
C TYR A 257 -11.77 5.60 9.94
N GLY A 258 -10.66 5.84 10.66
CA GLY A 258 -10.49 5.45 12.06
C GLY A 258 -10.47 6.63 13.03
N ALA A 259 -10.81 6.38 14.30
CA ALA A 259 -10.95 7.41 15.33
C ALA A 259 -9.65 8.15 15.68
N TYR A 260 -8.50 7.59 15.29
CA TYR A 260 -7.16 8.14 15.50
C TYR A 260 -6.40 8.25 14.18
N SER A 261 -7.14 8.46 13.08
CA SER A 261 -6.62 8.51 11.73
C SER A 261 -5.38 9.40 11.62
N ARG A 262 -4.34 8.92 10.93
CA ARG A 262 -3.04 9.60 10.84
C ARG A 262 -2.52 9.63 9.42
N VAL A 263 -2.33 10.85 8.90
CA VAL A 263 -1.79 11.10 7.57
C VAL A 263 -0.87 12.32 7.62
N ILE A 264 0.34 12.18 7.07
CA ILE A 264 1.35 13.24 7.05
C ILE A 264 1.78 13.45 5.61
N ILE A 265 1.73 14.70 5.14
CA ILE A 265 2.19 15.08 3.81
C ILE A 265 3.35 16.06 3.96
N TYR A 266 4.51 15.67 3.46
CA TYR A 266 5.76 16.39 3.65
C TYR A 266 6.49 16.64 2.34
N ASN A 267 6.98 17.87 2.16
CA ASN A 267 7.82 18.29 1.03
C ASN A 267 7.23 17.89 -0.33
N SER A 268 5.90 17.96 -0.47
CA SER A 268 5.17 17.45 -1.63
C SER A 268 4.57 18.59 -2.45
N GLN A 269 4.37 18.36 -3.75
CA GLN A 269 3.72 19.32 -4.64
C GLN A 269 2.23 19.00 -4.75
N LEU A 270 1.37 19.95 -4.42
CA LEU A 270 -0.09 19.81 -4.43
C LEU A 270 -0.70 20.62 -5.58
N SER A 271 -1.42 19.95 -6.50
CA SER A 271 -2.18 20.62 -7.56
C SER A 271 -3.39 21.38 -7.02
N ASP A 272 -3.99 22.21 -7.85
CA ASP A 272 -5.20 22.99 -7.56
C ASP A 272 -6.47 22.14 -7.43
N SER A 273 -6.36 20.82 -7.67
CA SER A 273 -7.43 19.88 -7.34
C SER A 273 -7.70 19.76 -5.85
N ILE A 274 -6.70 20.08 -5.01
CA ILE A 274 -6.84 20.02 -3.56
C ILE A 274 -7.69 21.19 -3.08
N ILE A 275 -8.84 20.87 -2.48
CA ILE A 275 -9.76 21.90 -2.02
C ILE A 275 -9.21 22.69 -0.83
N PRO A 276 -9.68 23.92 -0.58
CA PRO A 276 -9.13 24.77 0.48
C PRO A 276 -9.19 24.17 1.88
N SER A 277 -10.28 23.47 2.26
CA SER A 277 -10.41 22.82 3.57
C SER A 277 -9.43 21.66 3.76
N GLY A 278 -9.02 21.02 2.66
CA GLY A 278 -8.00 19.95 2.60
C GLY A 278 -8.44 18.61 3.16
N TRP A 279 -9.09 18.58 4.32
CA TRP A 279 -9.38 17.35 5.07
C TRP A 279 -10.83 17.29 5.55
N ASP A 280 -11.30 16.07 5.78
CA ASP A 280 -12.63 15.78 6.30
C ASP A 280 -12.53 14.87 7.55
N ALA A 281 -13.27 15.20 8.61
CA ALA A 281 -13.34 14.40 9.82
C ALA A 281 -14.27 13.19 9.67
N TRP A 282 -15.05 13.13 8.58
CA TRP A 282 -16.05 12.11 8.30
C TRP A 282 -16.99 11.89 9.49
N SER A 283 -17.00 10.70 10.08
CA SER A 283 -17.84 10.35 11.24
C SER A 283 -17.28 10.82 12.59
N PHE A 284 -16.12 11.48 12.62
CA PHE A 284 -15.41 11.91 13.83
C PHE A 284 -15.43 13.43 14.06
N VAL A 285 -16.44 14.11 13.53
CA VAL A 285 -16.71 15.52 13.87
C VAL A 285 -16.86 15.65 15.39
N HIS A 286 -16.29 16.69 15.98
CA HIS A 286 -16.15 16.90 17.44
C HIS A 286 -15.15 15.98 18.16
N HIS A 287 -14.47 15.08 17.44
CA HIS A 287 -13.41 14.20 17.96
C HIS A 287 -12.07 14.43 17.24
N GLU A 288 -11.92 15.53 16.51
CA GLU A 288 -10.76 15.84 15.67
C GLU A 288 -9.47 16.05 16.47
N GLY A 289 -9.60 16.22 17.79
CA GLY A 289 -8.48 16.22 18.74
C GLY A 289 -7.60 14.97 18.60
N ASN A 290 -8.20 13.81 18.31
CA ASN A 290 -7.53 12.51 18.21
C ASN A 290 -6.89 12.25 16.83
N LEU A 291 -7.33 12.95 15.79
CA LEU A 291 -6.82 12.81 14.43
C LEU A 291 -5.43 13.45 14.33
N MET A 292 -4.56 12.92 13.48
CA MET A 292 -3.22 13.47 13.22
C MET A 292 -3.01 13.70 11.74
N TYR A 293 -3.56 14.79 11.22
CA TYR A 293 -3.32 15.27 9.85
C TYR A 293 -2.37 16.45 9.87
N ALA A 294 -1.29 16.35 9.10
CA ALA A 294 -0.27 17.39 9.03
C ALA A 294 0.23 17.59 7.60
N GLU A 295 0.42 18.85 7.23
CA GLU A 295 1.06 19.29 6.00
C GLU A 295 2.28 20.13 6.37
N ALA A 296 3.46 19.80 5.84
CA ALA A 296 4.69 20.56 6.07
C ALA A 296 5.55 20.63 4.80
N ASP A 297 6.16 21.80 4.55
CA ASP A 297 7.00 22.09 3.39
C ASP A 297 6.34 21.77 2.03
N CYS A 298 5.01 21.73 1.98
CA CYS A 298 4.27 21.49 0.74
C CYS A 298 4.23 22.76 -0.12
N ARG A 299 4.21 22.56 -1.44
CA ARG A 299 4.24 23.64 -2.44
C ARG A 299 3.22 23.40 -3.55
N GLY A 300 3.00 24.41 -4.38
CA GLY A 300 2.03 24.35 -5.48
C GLY A 300 0.68 24.97 -5.11
N PRO A 301 -0.22 25.10 -6.10
CA PRO A 301 -1.47 25.87 -5.93
C PRO A 301 -2.42 25.26 -4.88
N GLY A 302 -2.38 23.95 -4.65
CA GLY A 302 -3.18 23.29 -3.61
C GLY A 302 -2.60 23.36 -2.20
N ALA A 303 -1.39 23.91 -2.02
CA ALA A 303 -0.67 23.85 -0.75
C ALA A 303 -0.96 25.01 0.22
N ASN A 304 -1.82 25.97 -0.16
CA ASN A 304 -2.19 27.06 0.73
C ASN A 304 -3.03 26.54 1.92
N THR A 305 -2.47 26.62 3.11
CA THR A 305 -3.12 26.14 4.34
C THR A 305 -4.03 27.17 5.04
N SER A 306 -4.12 28.41 4.55
CA SER A 306 -4.84 29.50 5.23
C SER A 306 -6.35 29.27 5.39
N LYS A 307 -6.92 28.34 4.62
CA LYS A 307 -8.34 27.95 4.64
C LYS A 307 -8.55 26.48 5.03
N ARG A 308 -7.49 25.80 5.51
CA ARG A 308 -7.60 24.43 5.99
C ARG A 308 -8.51 24.34 7.19
N VAL A 309 -9.01 23.14 7.43
CA VAL A 309 -9.71 22.80 8.68
C VAL A 309 -8.91 23.29 9.90
N PRO A 310 -9.58 23.83 10.94
CA PRO A 310 -8.90 24.46 12.08
C PRO A 310 -8.12 23.46 12.95
N TRP A 311 -8.42 22.16 12.82
CA TRP A 311 -7.80 21.07 13.58
C TRP A 311 -6.57 20.44 12.88
N LEU A 312 -6.13 20.98 11.73
CA LEU A 312 -4.88 20.59 11.08
C LEU A 312 -3.71 20.72 12.07
N LYS A 313 -2.93 19.66 12.25
CA LYS A 313 -1.84 19.64 13.23
C LYS A 313 -0.63 20.39 12.69
N LYS A 314 -0.04 21.23 13.56
CA LYS A 314 1.26 21.86 13.37
C LYS A 314 2.30 21.09 14.17
N LEU A 315 3.00 20.18 13.51
CA LEU A 315 4.03 19.38 14.14
C LEU A 315 5.37 20.14 14.14
N SER A 316 6.12 20.06 15.24
CA SER A 316 7.50 20.54 15.29
C SER A 316 8.42 19.71 14.40
N ALA A 317 9.59 20.23 14.05
CA ALA A 317 10.60 19.49 13.28
C ALA A 317 10.97 18.15 13.94
N SER A 318 11.10 18.12 15.28
CA SER A 318 11.38 16.88 16.02
C SER A 318 10.24 15.88 15.94
N GLN A 319 8.98 16.31 15.98
CA GLN A 319 7.83 15.43 15.84
C GLN A 319 7.71 14.90 14.40
N LEU A 320 7.90 15.76 13.40
CA LEU A 320 7.91 15.35 11.99
C LEU A 320 9.00 14.30 11.72
N ASN A 321 10.21 14.49 12.24
CA ASN A 321 11.31 13.55 12.02
C ASN A 321 11.02 12.13 12.51
N GLN A 322 10.14 11.93 13.49
CA GLN A 322 9.73 10.58 13.93
C GLN A 322 9.01 9.80 12.83
N PHE A 323 8.35 10.49 11.90
CA PHE A 323 7.62 9.90 10.77
C PHE A 323 8.42 9.93 9.46
N LEU A 324 9.27 10.96 9.28
CA LEU A 324 10.02 11.16 8.05
C LEU A 324 11.30 10.32 7.96
N ASN A 325 11.84 9.87 9.10
CA ASN A 325 12.97 8.95 9.13
C ASN A 325 12.51 7.56 8.64
N ILE A 326 13.35 6.88 7.87
CA ILE A 326 13.03 5.52 7.40
C ILE A 326 12.79 4.55 8.57
N SER A 327 13.38 4.81 9.73
CA SER A 327 13.14 4.07 10.98
C SER A 327 11.69 4.11 11.46
N TYR A 328 10.82 4.96 10.89
CA TYR A 328 9.38 4.88 11.14
C TYR A 328 8.89 3.48 10.73
N ILE A 329 9.26 3.01 9.54
CA ILE A 329 8.88 1.68 9.03
C ILE A 329 10.01 0.65 9.13
N ASP A 330 11.24 1.07 9.34
CA ASP A 330 12.44 0.22 9.22
C ASP A 330 13.40 0.36 10.40
N LYS A 331 12.92 0.05 11.62
CA LYS A 331 13.78 0.07 12.82
C LYS A 331 14.84 -1.02 12.79
N GLU A 332 14.53 -2.15 12.16
CA GLU A 332 15.33 -3.37 12.13
C GLU A 332 16.22 -3.49 10.88
N GLY A 333 16.16 -2.52 9.96
CA GLY A 333 16.94 -2.52 8.72
C GLY A 333 16.50 -3.57 7.69
N TRP A 334 15.23 -3.97 7.68
CA TRP A 334 14.66 -4.93 6.73
C TRP A 334 14.72 -4.44 5.28
N ILE A 335 14.66 -3.13 5.02
CA ILE A 335 14.74 -2.62 3.64
C ILE A 335 16.10 -2.94 3.02
N ALA A 336 17.19 -2.82 3.79
CA ALA A 336 18.54 -3.16 3.34
C ALA A 336 18.74 -4.66 3.09
N LYS A 337 17.88 -5.50 3.69
CA LYS A 337 17.83 -6.96 3.51
C LYS A 337 16.98 -7.37 2.30
N LEU A 338 16.23 -6.48 1.65
CA LEU A 338 15.46 -6.87 0.47
C LEU A 338 16.37 -7.27 -0.70
N PRO A 339 15.86 -8.10 -1.64
CA PRO A 339 16.52 -8.38 -2.91
C PRO A 339 16.95 -7.10 -3.60
N LYS A 340 18.15 -7.10 -4.20
CA LYS A 340 18.69 -5.87 -4.81
C LYS A 340 17.75 -5.38 -5.90
N VAL A 341 17.24 -4.18 -5.69
CA VAL A 341 16.37 -3.47 -6.63
C VAL A 341 17.18 -2.74 -7.72
N SER A 342 18.52 -2.81 -7.76
CA SER A 342 19.38 -1.95 -8.61
C SER A 342 19.31 -2.25 -10.13
N SER A 343 19.68 -1.36 -11.06
CA SER A 343 20.83 -0.44 -11.07
C SER A 343 20.47 1.07 -11.10
N VAL A 344 20.83 1.79 -10.03
CA VAL A 344 21.34 3.20 -9.98
C VAL A 344 21.20 3.68 -8.52
N VAL A 345 22.36 3.72 -7.84
CA VAL A 345 22.78 4.66 -6.79
C VAL A 345 21.86 4.83 -5.56
N MET A 346 22.09 3.98 -4.55
CA MET A 346 22.12 4.45 -3.16
C MET A 346 23.50 5.06 -2.91
N ASN A 347 23.72 6.31 -3.33
CA ASN A 347 24.82 7.11 -2.78
C ASN A 347 24.23 8.29 -2.01
N SER A 348 24.85 8.49 -0.86
CA SER A 348 24.77 9.62 0.08
C SER A 348 23.41 9.90 0.72
N LEU A 349 23.15 9.16 1.81
CA LEU A 349 22.60 9.76 3.03
C LEU A 349 23.78 10.33 3.83
N PHE A 350 23.85 11.66 3.89
CA PHE A 350 24.30 12.42 5.06
C PHE A 350 23.35 13.61 5.20
#